data_AF-A0A4U0GXC9-F1
#
_entry.id   AF-A0A4U0GXC9-F1
#
_cell.length_a   1.000
_cell.length_b   1.000
_cell.length_c   1.000
_cell.angle_alpha   90.00
_cell.angle_beta   90.00
_cell.angle_gamma   90.00
#
_symmetry.space_group_name_H-M   'P 1'
#
loop_
_entity.id
_entity.type
_entity.pdbx_description
1 polymer ?
#
loop_
_entity_poly.entity_id
_entity_poly.type
_entity_poly.pdbx_seq_one_letter_code
_entity_poly.pdbx_strand_id
1 'polypeptide(L)'
;MNKLLTRLFVGDYKFKALGLFHSMPRPAAIIMPLMIILGVYSINIDVWLYQDTLGVIGLIVLAIAIYFGFIYFWIWPAKWENQTNSQKWQHGNGIRMSVLTNVLTEEQWAEWHELNDYYLPRLMK
;
A
#
# COMPACT_ATOMS: atom_id res chain seq x y z
N MET A 1 -1.15 -18.43 2.85
CA MET A 1 -0.66 -17.26 3.62
C MET A 1 -0.49 -16.01 2.75
N ASN A 2 0.28 -16.07 1.64
CA ASN A 2 0.48 -14.94 0.73
C ASN A 2 -0.82 -14.25 0.24
N LYS A 3 -1.83 -15.01 -0.19
CA LYS A 3 -3.07 -14.43 -0.75
C LYS A 3 -3.88 -13.58 0.25
N LEU A 4 -3.92 -13.98 1.53
CA LEU A 4 -4.64 -13.23 2.57
C LEU A 4 -3.88 -11.93 2.90
N LEU A 5 -2.56 -12.03 3.07
CA LEU A 5 -1.70 -10.86 3.29
C LEU A 5 -1.79 -9.89 2.11
N THR A 6 -1.63 -10.34 0.85
CA THR A 6 -1.76 -9.45 -0.31
C THR A 6 -3.10 -8.70 -0.35
N ARG A 7 -4.21 -9.31 0.08
CA ARG A 7 -5.53 -8.65 0.13
C ARG A 7 -5.66 -7.59 1.22
N LEU A 8 -4.93 -7.72 2.32
CA LEU A 8 -4.93 -6.74 3.43
C LEU A 8 -4.08 -5.50 3.11
N PHE A 9 -3.26 -5.57 2.06
CA PHE A 9 -2.36 -4.49 1.67
C PHE A 9 -2.90 -3.79 0.41
N VAL A 10 -3.55 -2.66 0.58
CA VAL A 10 -4.21 -1.90 -0.48
C VAL A 10 -3.47 -0.59 -0.71
N GLY A 11 -3.17 -0.26 -1.97
CA GLY A 11 -2.50 0.99 -2.36
C GLY A 11 -0.99 0.81 -2.46
N ASP A 12 -0.39 1.22 -3.57
CA ASP A 12 1.06 1.26 -3.71
C ASP A 12 1.62 2.57 -3.13
N TYR A 13 2.53 2.48 -2.16
CA TYR A 13 3.43 3.60 -1.87
C TYR A 13 4.40 3.73 -3.04
N LYS A 14 4.17 4.74 -3.88
CA LYS A 14 5.10 5.13 -4.94
C LYS A 14 6.03 6.20 -4.38
N PHE A 15 7.30 5.85 -4.17
CA PHE A 15 8.29 6.82 -3.72
C PHE A 15 9.60 6.65 -4.50
N LYS A 16 10.33 7.75 -4.65
CA LYS A 16 11.62 7.77 -5.34
C LYS A 16 12.73 7.82 -4.28
N ALA A 17 13.59 6.81 -4.26
CA ALA A 17 14.76 6.76 -3.39
C ALA A 17 15.97 6.34 -4.22
N LEU A 18 17.13 6.97 -4.00
CA LEU A 18 18.39 6.64 -4.70
C LEU A 18 18.27 6.64 -6.24
N GLY A 19 17.42 7.50 -6.80
CA GLY A 19 17.18 7.57 -8.25
C GLY A 19 16.23 6.50 -8.80
N LEU A 20 15.86 5.49 -8.00
CA LEU A 20 14.96 4.41 -8.37
C LEU A 20 13.54 4.69 -7.87
N PHE A 21 12.56 4.33 -8.68
CA PHE A 21 11.17 4.31 -8.26
C PHE A 21 10.86 2.99 -7.57
N HIS A 22 10.27 3.09 -6.39
CA HIS A 22 9.79 1.97 -5.60
C HIS A 22 8.27 2.08 -5.51
N SER A 23 7.58 0.99 -5.75
CA SER A 23 6.13 0.88 -5.60
C SER A 23 5.81 -0.38 -4.82
N MET A 24 5.21 -0.21 -3.65
CA MET A 24 5.04 -1.30 -2.70
C MET A 24 3.66 -1.30 -2.06
N PRO A 25 3.06 -2.49 -1.84
CA PRO A 25 1.78 -2.59 -1.17
C PRO A 25 1.84 -1.98 0.23
N ARG A 26 0.99 -0.98 0.48
CA ARG A 26 0.77 -0.39 1.79
C ARG A 26 -0.16 -1.29 2.59
N PRO A 27 0.12 -1.57 3.87
CA PRO A 27 -0.88 -2.14 4.78
C PRO A 27 -1.92 -1.07 5.14
N ALA A 28 -2.63 -0.49 4.15
CA ALA A 28 -3.53 0.63 4.37
C ALA A 28 -4.66 0.25 5.33
N ALA A 29 -5.09 -1.02 5.31
CA ALA A 29 -6.07 -1.56 6.23
C ALA A 29 -5.59 -1.63 7.69
N ILE A 30 -4.29 -1.48 7.96
CA ILE A 30 -3.70 -1.46 9.31
C ILE A 30 -3.25 -0.04 9.66
N ILE A 31 -2.56 0.65 8.75
CA ILE A 31 -2.04 2.01 8.95
C ILE A 31 -3.19 3.01 9.11
N MET A 32 -4.23 2.96 8.27
CA MET A 32 -5.30 3.96 8.33
C MET A 32 -6.07 3.90 9.66
N PRO A 33 -6.52 2.72 10.15
CA PRO A 33 -7.11 2.65 11.48
C PRO A 33 -6.17 3.11 12.61
N LEU A 34 -4.89 2.73 12.57
CA LEU A 34 -3.90 3.18 13.56
C LEU A 34 -3.75 4.71 13.58
N MET A 35 -3.67 5.34 12.40
CA MET A 35 -3.61 6.80 12.30
C MET A 35 -4.87 7.48 12.88
N ILE A 36 -6.06 6.93 12.60
CA ILE A 36 -7.32 7.45 13.14
C ILE A 36 -7.34 7.31 14.67
N ILE A 37 -6.97 6.14 15.20
CA ILE A 37 -6.93 5.88 16.65
C ILE A 37 -5.97 6.85 17.33
N LEU A 38 -4.76 7.04 16.78
CA LEU A 38 -3.78 7.97 17.35
C LEU A 38 -4.23 9.43 17.26
N GLY A 39 -4.88 9.81 16.16
CA GLY A 39 -5.46 11.15 16.02
C GLY A 39 -6.56 11.42 17.04
N VAL A 40 -7.51 10.49 17.19
CA VAL A 40 -8.57 10.59 18.22
C VAL A 40 -7.95 10.60 19.60
N TYR A 41 -7.01 9.71 19.90
CA TYR A 41 -6.33 9.66 21.19
C TYR A 41 -5.64 10.99 21.53
N SER A 42 -4.89 11.57 20.58
CA SER A 42 -4.22 12.87 20.74
C SER A 42 -5.19 14.00 21.08
N ILE A 43 -6.40 14.00 20.52
CA ILE A 43 -7.41 15.02 20.81
C ILE A 43 -7.98 14.85 22.23
N ASN A 44 -8.03 13.62 22.76
CA ASN A 44 -8.65 13.35 24.05
C ASN A 44 -7.72 13.57 25.26
N ILE A 45 -6.40 13.48 25.07
CA ILE A 45 -5.43 13.59 26.18
C ILE A 45 -4.87 15.00 26.39
N ASP A 46 -5.09 15.93 25.44
CA ASP A 46 -4.59 17.31 25.47
C ASP A 46 -3.06 17.44 25.63
N VAL A 47 -2.33 16.36 25.38
CA VAL A 47 -0.86 16.27 25.35
C VAL A 47 -0.41 15.71 24.01
N TRP A 48 0.80 16.09 23.58
CA TRP A 48 1.37 15.54 22.35
C TRP A 48 1.66 14.04 22.52
N LEU A 49 1.42 13.26 21.47
CA LEU A 49 1.57 11.81 21.48
C LEU A 49 2.95 11.31 21.95
N TYR A 50 4.03 12.08 21.75
CA TYR A 50 5.37 11.70 22.17
C TYR A 50 5.68 12.03 23.66
N GLN A 51 4.76 12.72 24.34
CA GLN A 51 4.87 13.06 25.76
C GLN A 51 4.14 12.05 26.67
N ASP A 52 3.34 11.16 26.07
CA ASP A 52 2.60 10.11 26.77
C ASP A 52 3.09 8.71 26.35
N THR A 53 3.21 7.80 27.32
CA THR A 53 3.74 6.44 27.10
C THR A 53 2.89 5.64 26.12
N LEU A 54 1.55 5.71 26.19
CA LEU A 54 0.65 5.01 25.28
C LEU A 54 0.72 5.63 23.87
N GLY A 55 0.85 6.95 23.79
CA GLY A 55 1.10 7.65 22.54
C GLY A 55 2.40 7.21 21.86
N VAL A 56 3.50 7.09 22.61
CA VAL A 56 4.80 6.59 22.10
C VAL A 56 4.68 5.15 21.62
N ILE A 57 4.06 4.25 22.39
CA ILE A 57 3.82 2.86 21.98
C ILE A 57 3.03 2.83 20.68
N GLY A 58 1.97 3.64 20.58
CA GLY A 58 1.16 3.77 19.39
C GLY A 58 1.95 4.23 18.16
N LEU A 59 2.81 5.23 18.32
CA LEU A 59 3.70 5.71 17.25
C LEU A 59 4.72 4.64 16.82
N ILE A 60 5.26 3.85 17.75
CA ILE A 60 6.16 2.72 17.44
C ILE A 60 5.40 1.65 16.64
N VAL A 61 4.19 1.28 17.06
CA VAL A 61 3.36 0.30 16.33
C VAL A 61 3.03 0.82 14.92
N LEU A 62 2.71 2.11 14.77
CA LEU A 62 2.49 2.73 13.48
C LEU A 62 3.76 2.67 12.60
N ALA A 63 4.92 3.02 13.15
CA ALA A 63 6.19 2.94 12.44
C ALA A 63 6.49 1.50 11.99
N ILE A 64 6.34 0.52 12.88
CA ILE A 64 6.50 -0.90 12.55
C ILE A 64 5.52 -1.30 11.45
N ALA A 65 4.25 -0.90 11.51
CA ALA A 65 3.27 -1.23 10.47
C ALA A 65 3.64 -0.63 9.10
N ILE A 66 4.21 0.58 9.06
CA ILE A 66 4.70 1.20 7.83
C ILE A 66 5.86 0.40 7.23
N TYR A 67 6.84 0.00 8.04
CA TYR A 67 8.02 -0.73 7.57
C TYR A 67 7.81 -2.23 7.38
N PHE A 68 6.84 -2.83 8.05
CA PHE A 68 6.55 -4.27 7.93
C PHE A 68 6.12 -4.61 6.50
N GLY A 69 5.28 -3.78 5.88
CA GLY A 69 4.92 -3.94 4.47
C GLY A 69 6.11 -3.85 3.54
N PHE A 70 7.02 -2.91 3.80
CA PHE A 70 8.24 -2.73 3.03
C PHE A 70 9.12 -3.99 3.06
N ILE A 71 9.45 -4.49 4.26
CA ILE A 71 10.34 -5.65 4.43
C ILE A 71 9.68 -6.92 3.88
N TYR A 72 8.39 -7.13 4.17
CA TYR A 72 7.70 -8.35 3.76
C TYR A 72 7.61 -8.48 2.24
N PHE A 73 7.17 -7.44 1.53
CA PHE A 73 7.02 -7.50 0.06
C PHE A 73 8.33 -7.35 -0.71
N TRP A 74 9.39 -6.88 -0.06
CA TRP A 74 10.75 -6.97 -0.61
C TRP A 74 11.22 -8.42 -0.72
N ILE A 75 10.98 -9.24 0.31
CA ILE A 75 11.40 -10.64 0.35
C ILE A 75 10.42 -11.54 -0.41
N TRP A 76 9.11 -11.26 -0.31
CA TRP A 76 8.05 -12.02 -0.97
C TRP A 76 7.17 -11.10 -1.82
N PRO A 77 7.57 -10.83 -3.08
CA PRO A 77 6.80 -9.97 -3.98
C PRO A 77 5.36 -10.47 -4.14
N ALA A 78 4.42 -9.52 -4.16
CA ALA A 78 3.02 -9.84 -4.42
C ALA A 78 2.86 -10.38 -5.84
N LYS A 79 2.47 -11.64 -5.96
CA LYS A 79 2.19 -12.25 -7.26
C LYS A 79 0.86 -11.75 -7.82
N TRP A 80 0.80 -11.54 -9.14
CA TRP A 80 -0.37 -10.99 -9.85
C TRP A 80 -1.67 -11.73 -9.52
N GLU A 81 -1.66 -13.06 -9.51
CA GLU A 81 -2.82 -13.90 -9.24
C GLU A 81 -3.38 -13.79 -7.81
N ASN A 82 -2.61 -13.22 -6.88
CA ASN A 82 -3.02 -13.00 -5.50
C ASN A 82 -3.59 -11.59 -5.26
N GLN A 83 -3.45 -10.70 -6.25
CA GLN A 83 -3.93 -9.33 -6.19
C GLN A 83 -5.43 -9.23 -6.48
N THR A 84 -6.12 -8.32 -5.83
CA THR A 84 -7.49 -7.91 -6.18
C THR A 84 -7.49 -7.09 -7.47
N ASN A 85 -8.64 -6.95 -8.12
CA ASN A 85 -8.78 -6.18 -9.36
C ASN A 85 -8.26 -4.72 -9.22
N SER A 86 -8.53 -4.07 -8.09
CA SER A 86 -8.01 -2.72 -7.83
C SER A 86 -6.49 -2.69 -7.67
N GLN A 87 -5.90 -3.71 -7.03
CA GLN A 87 -4.45 -3.85 -6.89
C GLN A 87 -3.77 -4.14 -8.22
N LYS A 88 -4.33 -5.04 -9.04
CA LYS A 88 -3.85 -5.33 -10.40
C LYS A 88 -3.86 -4.08 -11.28
N TRP A 89 -4.94 -3.30 -11.22
CA TRP A 89 -5.05 -2.04 -11.93
C TRP A 89 -3.97 -1.02 -11.51
N GLN A 90 -3.70 -0.90 -10.20
CA GLN A 90 -2.63 -0.04 -9.66
C GLN A 90 -1.23 -0.51 -10.04
N HIS A 91 -0.98 -1.81 -10.00
CA HIS A 91 0.27 -2.46 -10.38
C HIS A 91 0.58 -2.20 -11.86
N GLY A 92 -0.35 -2.49 -12.77
CA GLY A 92 -0.13 -2.23 -14.20
C GLY A 92 0.03 -0.73 -14.52
N ASN A 93 -0.66 0.16 -13.81
CA ASN A 93 -0.39 1.60 -13.88
C ASN A 93 1.03 1.95 -13.41
N GLY A 94 1.52 1.31 -12.33
CA GLY A 94 2.89 1.47 -11.86
C GLY A 94 3.93 1.06 -12.89
N ILE A 95 3.72 -0.05 -13.61
CA ILE A 95 4.61 -0.52 -14.68
C ILE A 95 4.55 0.43 -15.88
N ARG A 96 3.35 0.82 -16.33
CA ARG A 96 3.15 1.76 -17.44
C ARG A 96 3.82 3.12 -17.19
N MET A 97 3.79 3.60 -15.95
CA MET A 97 4.46 4.85 -15.55
C MET A 97 5.97 4.67 -15.26
N SER A 98 6.53 3.49 -15.54
CA SER A 98 7.93 3.14 -15.26
C SER A 98 8.33 3.31 -13.79
N VAL A 99 7.36 3.20 -12.89
CA VAL A 99 7.56 3.22 -11.43
C VAL A 99 7.90 1.82 -10.92
N LEU A 100 7.40 0.79 -11.61
CA LEU A 100 7.70 -0.62 -11.35
C LEU A 100 8.51 -1.20 -12.51
N THR A 101 9.53 -1.98 -12.19
CA THR A 101 10.44 -2.61 -13.16
C THR A 101 9.99 -4.00 -13.60
N ASN A 102 8.90 -4.53 -13.04
CA ASN A 102 8.37 -5.83 -13.40
C ASN A 102 7.71 -5.76 -14.79
N VAL A 103 7.86 -6.81 -15.59
CA VAL A 103 7.19 -6.94 -16.89
C VAL A 103 5.98 -7.85 -16.71
N LEU A 104 4.80 -7.36 -17.10
CA LEU A 104 3.58 -8.19 -17.15
C LEU A 104 3.62 -9.10 -18.39
N THR A 105 3.08 -10.31 -18.25
CA THR A 105 2.81 -11.18 -19.41
C THR A 105 1.71 -10.60 -20.29
N GLU A 106 1.55 -11.09 -21.52
CA GLU A 106 0.49 -10.64 -22.43
C GLU A 106 -0.91 -10.81 -21.83
N GLU A 107 -1.17 -11.94 -21.16
CA GLU A 107 -2.44 -12.21 -20.45
C GLU A 107 -2.70 -11.21 -19.32
N GLN A 108 -1.66 -10.86 -18.56
CA GLN A 108 -1.75 -9.88 -17.47
C GLN A 108 -1.98 -8.47 -18.00
N TRP A 109 -1.41 -8.13 -19.16
CA TRP A 109 -1.70 -6.88 -19.86
C TRP A 109 -3.14 -6.82 -20.35
N ALA A 110 -3.65 -7.89 -20.95
CA ALA A 110 -5.04 -7.98 -21.38
C ALA A 110 -5.99 -7.77 -20.20
N GLU A 111 -5.76 -8.48 -19.08
CA GLU A 111 -6.55 -8.29 -17.85
C GLU A 111 -6.45 -6.86 -17.33
N TRP A 112 -5.25 -6.26 -17.32
CA TRP A 112 -5.08 -4.88 -16.91
C TRP A 112 -5.85 -3.89 -17.80
N HIS A 113 -5.88 -4.10 -19.12
CA HIS A 113 -6.62 -3.26 -20.06
C HIS A 113 -8.13 -3.28 -19.75
N GLU A 114 -8.70 -4.46 -19.54
CA GLU A 114 -10.11 -4.60 -19.14
C GLU A 114 -10.41 -3.85 -17.83
N LEU A 115 -9.52 -4.01 -16.83
CA LEU A 115 -9.64 -3.30 -15.57
C LEU A 115 -9.48 -1.79 -15.74
N ASN A 116 -8.60 -1.35 -16.63
CA ASN A 116 -8.38 0.07 -16.88
C ASN A 116 -9.60 0.73 -17.53
N ASP A 117 -10.23 0.06 -18.48
CA ASP A 117 -11.47 0.53 -19.11
C ASP A 117 -12.63 0.57 -18.10
N TYR A 118 -12.60 -0.30 -17.09
CA TYR A 118 -13.53 -0.25 -15.97
C TYR A 118 -13.25 0.92 -15.00
N TYR A 119 -12.02 1.08 -14.51
CA TYR A 119 -11.72 2.03 -13.43
C TYR A 119 -11.54 3.47 -13.91
N LEU A 120 -10.92 3.70 -15.08
CA LEU A 120 -10.52 5.03 -15.54
C LEU A 120 -11.73 5.98 -15.75
N PRO A 121 -12.82 5.58 -16.44
CA PRO A 121 -13.98 6.47 -16.65
C PRO A 121 -14.70 6.83 -15.34
N ARG A 122 -14.59 5.99 -14.30
CA ARG A 122 -15.23 6.23 -13.01
C ARG A 122 -14.46 7.21 -12.12
N LEU A 123 -13.18 7.42 -12.39
CA LEU A 123 -12.34 8.40 -11.68
C LEU A 123 -12.42 9.81 -12.27
N MET A 124 -12.95 9.94 -13.49
CA MET A 124 -13.11 11.22 -14.18
C MET A 124 -14.50 11.86 -13.96
N LYS A 125 -15.32 11.26 -13.08
CA LYS A 125 -16.62 11.80 -12.64
C LYS A 125 -16.49 12.33 -11.21
#